data_AF-A0A1H8UQN4-F1
#
_entry.id   AF-A0A1H8UQN4-F1
#
_cell.length_a   1.000
_cell.length_b   1.000
_cell.length_c   1.000
_cell.angle_alpha   90.00
_cell.angle_beta   90.00
_cell.angle_gamma   90.00
#
_symmetry.space_group_name_H-M   'P 1'
#
loop_
_entity.id
_entity.type
_entity.pdbx_description
1 polymer ?
#
loop_
_entity_poly.entity_id
_entity_poly.type
_entity_poly.pdbx_seq_one_letter_code
_entity_poly.pdbx_strand_id
1 'polypeptide(L)'
;DHTEKLRKKTGKKNIAPSYITISIEECERLVREFAGKGRMTMNSKGWDKKEICHSDRIIGYNVDENGNETPTRYFKIHYSVDKGTHIVPTKDQGALFDED
;
A
#
# COMPACT_ATOMS: atom_id res chain seq x y z
N ASP A 1 -18.35 -0.65 15.56
CA ASP A 1 -16.91 -0.44 15.78
C ASP A 1 -16.07 -1.61 15.33
N HIS A 2 -15.34 -1.45 14.22
CA HIS A 2 -14.60 -2.52 13.53
C HIS A 2 -13.08 -2.29 13.63
N THR A 3 -12.57 -2.01 14.82
CA THR A 3 -11.14 -1.68 15.04
C THR A 3 -10.49 -2.51 16.15
N GLU A 4 -10.98 -3.73 16.38
CA GLU A 4 -10.28 -4.70 17.23
C GLU A 4 -9.98 -5.97 16.45
N LYS A 5 -8.86 -5.97 15.72
CA LYS A 5 -8.07 -7.17 15.43
C LYS A 5 -6.84 -6.74 14.64
N LEU A 6 -5.69 -6.66 15.32
CA LEU A 6 -4.36 -7.08 14.83
C LEU A 6 -3.30 -6.71 15.88
N ARG A 7 -3.15 -7.55 16.90
CA ARG A 7 -1.95 -7.55 17.75
C ARG A 7 -1.48 -8.99 17.93
N LYS A 8 -0.86 -9.55 16.87
CA LYS A 8 -0.02 -10.74 17.02
C LYS A 8 1.40 -10.29 17.32
N LYS A 9 1.84 -10.65 18.54
CA LYS A 9 3.17 -10.42 19.11
C LYS A 9 4.28 -11.00 18.23
N THR A 10 5.26 -10.18 17.92
CA THR A 10 6.67 -10.53 17.68
C THR A 10 7.44 -9.28 18.09
N GLY A 11 8.62 -9.38 18.74
CA GLY A 11 9.33 -8.31 19.47
C GLY A 11 9.77 -7.06 18.68
N LYS A 12 8.90 -6.49 17.86
CA LYS A 12 9.05 -5.24 17.14
C LYS A 12 8.53 -4.10 18.03
N LYS A 13 9.28 -3.01 18.06
CA LYS A 13 8.89 -1.70 18.59
C LYS A 13 7.43 -1.42 18.15
N ASN A 14 6.58 -0.92 19.05
CA ASN A 14 5.17 -0.61 18.74
C ASN A 14 5.08 0.60 17.80
N ILE A 15 5.38 0.39 16.53
CA ILE A 15 5.33 1.40 15.49
C ILE A 15 3.97 1.32 14.81
N ALA A 16 3.35 2.49 14.60
CA ALA A 16 2.08 2.59 13.91
C ALA A 16 2.21 2.08 12.45
N PRO A 17 1.16 1.46 11.89
CA PRO A 17 1.18 1.07 10.48
C PRO A 17 1.02 2.30 9.57
N SER A 18 1.44 2.16 8.31
CA SER A 18 1.07 3.09 7.23
C SER A 18 -0.45 3.23 7.12
N TYR A 19 -0.92 4.44 6.83
CA TYR A 19 -2.35 4.76 6.83
C TYR A 19 -2.75 5.71 5.71
N ILE A 20 -4.01 5.60 5.32
CA ILE A 20 -4.62 6.33 4.21
C ILE A 20 -5.27 7.60 4.76
N THR A 21 -5.19 8.70 3.99
CA THR A 21 -5.83 9.98 4.34
C THR A 21 -6.91 10.41 3.34
N ILE A 22 -7.05 9.70 2.22
CA ILE A 22 -8.11 9.91 1.24
C ILE A 22 -9.39 9.15 1.62
N SER A 23 -10.50 9.51 0.98
CA SER A 23 -11.78 8.84 1.22
C SER A 23 -11.81 7.41 0.64
N ILE A 24 -12.79 6.62 1.07
CA ILE A 24 -12.98 5.25 0.58
C ILE A 24 -13.31 5.27 -0.92
N GLU A 25 -14.14 6.22 -1.37
CA GLU A 25 -14.51 6.38 -2.77
C GLU A 25 -13.27 6.64 -3.63
N GLU A 26 -12.34 7.46 -3.13
CA GLU A 26 -11.08 7.71 -3.82
C GLU A 26 -10.16 6.50 -3.80
N CYS A 27 -10.17 5.70 -2.74
CA CYS A 27 -9.45 4.42 -2.72
C CYS A 27 -9.99 3.48 -3.82
N GLU A 28 -11.31 3.34 -3.92
CA GLU A 28 -11.94 2.51 -4.95
C GLU A 28 -11.64 3.03 -6.36
N ARG A 29 -11.66 4.36 -6.55
CA ARG A 29 -11.30 4.99 -7.81
C ARG A 29 -9.87 4.64 -8.22
N LEU A 30 -8.92 4.78 -7.30
CA LEU A 30 -7.52 4.41 -7.54
C LEU A 30 -7.36 2.92 -7.87
N VAL A 31 -8.07 2.03 -7.19
CA VAL A 31 -8.05 0.60 -7.54
C VAL A 31 -8.56 0.38 -8.96
N ARG A 32 -9.71 0.94 -9.32
CA ARG A 32 -10.28 0.78 -10.68
C ARG A 32 -9.39 1.36 -11.76
N GLU A 33 -8.74 2.48 -11.47
CA GLU A 33 -7.91 3.22 -12.41
C GLU A 33 -6.57 2.52 -12.65
N PHE A 34 -5.93 2.02 -11.60
CA PHE A 34 -4.56 1.51 -11.65
C PHE A 34 -4.44 -0.02 -11.60
N ALA A 35 -5.54 -0.76 -11.39
CA ALA A 35 -5.51 -2.22 -11.42
C ALA A 35 -4.95 -2.74 -12.75
N GLY A 36 -3.89 -3.55 -12.67
CA GLY A 36 -3.21 -4.14 -13.81
C GLY A 36 -2.32 -3.18 -14.60
N LYS A 37 -2.18 -1.92 -14.16
CA LYS A 37 -1.28 -0.93 -14.77
C LYS A 37 0.00 -0.70 -13.97
N GLY A 38 0.01 -1.15 -12.72
CA GLY A 38 1.16 -1.02 -11.84
C GLY A 38 2.25 -2.04 -12.12
N ARG A 39 3.34 -1.92 -11.38
CA ARG A 39 4.42 -2.91 -11.42
C ARG A 39 4.07 -4.11 -10.56
N MET A 40 3.86 -5.26 -11.20
CA MET A 40 3.57 -6.52 -10.52
C MET A 40 4.72 -6.92 -9.58
N THR A 41 4.41 -7.23 -8.33
CA THR A 41 5.40 -7.75 -7.39
C THR A 41 5.51 -9.27 -7.55
N MET A 42 6.74 -9.76 -7.70
CA MET A 42 7.05 -11.18 -7.81
C MET A 42 7.77 -11.65 -6.54
N ASN A 43 7.45 -12.87 -6.11
CA ASN A 43 8.19 -13.62 -5.10
C ASN A 43 8.84 -14.86 -5.78
N SER A 44 9.58 -15.67 -5.01
CA SER A 44 10.24 -16.88 -5.53
C SER A 44 9.28 -17.95 -6.09
N LYS A 45 7.97 -17.83 -5.81
CA LYS A 45 6.90 -18.72 -6.28
C LYS A 45 6.07 -18.09 -7.41
N GLY A 46 6.44 -16.91 -7.90
CA GLY A 46 5.72 -16.17 -8.93
C GLY A 46 5.00 -14.93 -8.40
N TRP A 47 3.85 -14.60 -8.98
CA TRP A 47 3.14 -13.36 -8.66
C TRP A 47 2.62 -13.32 -7.22
N ASP A 48 2.95 -12.24 -6.49
CA ASP A 48 2.63 -12.08 -5.07
C ASP A 48 1.24 -11.46 -4.83
N LYS A 49 0.38 -11.42 -5.85
CA LYS A 49 -0.97 -10.80 -5.80
C LYS A 49 -0.94 -9.32 -5.38
N LYS A 50 0.15 -8.64 -5.71
CA LYS A 50 0.36 -7.22 -5.42
C LYS A 50 0.91 -6.53 -6.64
N GLU A 51 0.54 -5.28 -6.79
CA GLU A 51 1.19 -4.36 -7.71
C GLU A 51 1.45 -3.03 -7.02
N ILE A 52 2.50 -2.37 -7.48
CA ILE A 52 2.90 -1.05 -7.01
C ILE A 52 2.39 -0.04 -8.04
N CYS A 53 1.66 0.95 -7.57
CA CYS A 53 1.11 2.04 -8.37
C CYS A 53 1.48 3.39 -7.72
N HIS A 54 1.30 4.46 -8.47
CA HIS A 54 1.41 5.82 -7.96
C HIS A 54 0.23 6.64 -8.47
N SER A 55 -0.18 7.65 -7.70
CA SER A 55 -1.15 8.65 -8.15
C SER A 55 -0.49 10.02 -8.25
N ASP A 56 -1.20 10.99 -8.81
CA ASP A 56 -0.70 12.37 -8.93
C ASP A 56 -0.72 13.15 -7.60
N ARG A 57 -1.34 12.60 -6.56
CA ARG A 57 -1.54 13.26 -5.26
C ARG A 57 -1.11 12.37 -4.10
N ILE A 58 -0.94 12.98 -2.94
CA ILE A 58 -0.67 12.24 -1.70
C ILE A 58 -1.92 11.44 -1.32
N ILE A 59 -1.74 10.13 -1.10
CA ILE A 59 -2.82 9.21 -0.74
C ILE A 59 -2.80 8.82 0.75
N GLY A 60 -1.67 9.05 1.42
CA GLY A 60 -1.49 8.75 2.82
C GLY A 60 -0.04 8.84 3.26
N TYR A 61 0.27 8.17 4.36
CA TYR A 61 1.60 8.17 4.97
C TYR A 61 2.18 6.76 5.00
N ASN A 62 3.43 6.65 4.57
CA ASN A 62 4.24 5.47 4.80
C ASN A 62 4.97 5.62 6.14
N VAL A 63 4.79 4.65 7.04
CA VAL A 63 5.54 4.59 8.30
C VAL A 63 6.71 3.62 8.15
N ASP A 64 7.93 4.10 8.42
CA ASP A 64 9.14 3.28 8.34
C ASP A 64 9.37 2.42 9.61
N GLU A 65 10.46 1.65 9.64
CA GLU A 65 10.83 0.82 10.79
C GLU A 65 11.31 1.61 12.02
N ASN A 66 11.47 2.93 11.90
CA ASN A 66 11.79 3.83 13.00
C ASN A 66 10.54 4.55 13.55
N GLY A 67 9.43 4.51 12.81
CA GLY A 67 8.20 5.25 13.10
C GLY A 67 8.11 6.62 12.42
N ASN A 68 8.99 6.92 11.47
CA ASN A 68 8.91 8.16 10.70
C ASN A 68 7.81 8.06 9.66
N GLU A 69 6.94 9.06 9.64
CA GLU A 69 5.84 9.20 8.70
C GLU A 69 6.31 10.01 7.49
N THR A 70 6.19 9.46 6.29
CA THR A 70 6.48 10.17 5.04
C THR A 70 5.23 10.23 4.19
N PRO A 71 4.76 11.42 3.77
CA PRO A 71 3.65 11.53 2.85
C PRO A 71 4.03 10.86 1.53
N THR A 72 3.14 10.01 1.01
CA THR A 72 3.41 9.24 -0.20
C THR A 72 2.25 9.30 -1.17
N ARG A 73 2.61 9.34 -2.46
CA ARG A 73 1.69 9.13 -3.58
C ARG A 73 1.70 7.68 -4.09
N TYR A 74 2.63 6.87 -3.59
CA TYR A 74 2.83 5.48 -3.97
C TYR A 74 2.01 4.56 -3.07
N PHE A 75 1.42 3.55 -3.69
CA PHE A 75 0.61 2.57 -2.99
C PHE A 75 0.74 1.19 -3.62
N LYS A 76 0.45 0.17 -2.82
CA LYS A 76 0.31 -1.20 -3.28
C LYS A 76 -1.16 -1.55 -3.36
N ILE A 77 -1.59 -2.11 -4.48
CA ILE A 77 -2.89 -2.77 -4.56
C ILE A 77 -2.68 -4.21 -4.11
N HIS A 78 -3.39 -4.62 -3.06
CA HIS A 78 -3.36 -5.98 -2.54
C HIS A 78 -4.61 -6.73 -3.02
N TYR A 79 -4.41 -7.78 -3.80
CA TYR A 79 -5.49 -8.66 -4.24
C TYR A 79 -5.65 -9.82 -3.27
N SER A 80 -6.74 -9.80 -2.50
CA SER A 80 -7.12 -10.89 -1.59
C SER A 80 -8.49 -11.42 -1.95
N VAL A 81 -8.62 -12.74 -1.99
CA VAL A 81 -9.90 -13.42 -2.20
C VAL A 81 -10.79 -13.26 -0.96
N ASP A 82 -10.23 -13.43 0.25
CA ASP A 82 -11.01 -13.43 1.50
C ASP A 82 -11.27 -12.03 2.05
N LYS A 83 -10.33 -11.09 1.88
CA LYS A 83 -10.40 -9.74 2.47
C LYS A 83 -10.80 -8.65 1.48
N GLY A 84 -10.97 -9.02 0.21
CA GLY A 84 -11.15 -8.08 -0.88
C GLY A 84 -9.90 -7.29 -1.24
N THR A 85 -10.02 -6.50 -2.30
CA THR A 85 -8.96 -5.64 -2.81
C THR A 85 -8.86 -4.36 -1.98
N HIS A 86 -7.66 -4.03 -1.51
CA HIS A 86 -7.40 -2.79 -0.77
C HIS A 86 -6.05 -2.20 -1.17
N ILE A 87 -5.90 -0.89 -0.93
CA ILE A 87 -4.64 -0.19 -1.16
C ILE A 87 -3.86 -0.01 0.14
N VAL A 88 -2.55 0.00 0.06
CA VAL A 88 -1.65 0.27 1.20
C VAL A 88 -0.60 1.29 0.78
N PRO A 89 -0.47 2.43 1.46
CA PRO A 89 0.60 3.40 1.19
C PRO A 89 1.97 2.75 1.33
N THR A 90 2.90 3.09 0.44
CA THR A 90 4.25 2.53 0.45
C THR A 90 5.31 3.58 0.21
N LYS A 91 6.56 3.26 0.57
CA LYS A 91 7.71 4.13 0.35
C LYS A 91 7.85 4.48 -1.13
N ASP A 92 8.44 5.63 -1.40
CA ASP A 92 8.75 6.09 -2.74
C ASP A 92 9.43 5.00 -3.58
N GLN A 93 8.96 4.85 -4.81
CA GLN A 93 9.47 3.88 -5.78
C GLN A 93 9.90 4.59 -7.06
N GLY A 94 10.36 5.84 -7.01
CA GLY A 94 10.72 6.64 -8.20
C GLY A 94 11.52 5.82 -9.23
N ALA A 95 12.57 5.15 -8.77
CA ALA A 95 13.41 4.29 -9.62
C ALA A 95 12.69 3.13 -10.34
N LEU A 96 11.47 2.75 -9.96
CA LEU A 96 10.66 1.74 -10.67
C LEU A 96 9.83 2.30 -11.83
N PHE A 97 9.68 3.63 -11.89
CA PHE A 97 8.86 4.33 -12.90
C PHE A 97 9.67 5.35 -13.71
N ASP A 98 10.94 5.61 -13.33
CA ASP A 98 11.85 6.54 -14.02
C ASP A 98 12.62 5.90 -15.21
N GLU A 99 12.22 4.71 -15.70
CA GLU A 99 12.77 4.11 -16.94
C GLU A 99 11.77 4.29 -18.10
N ASP A 100 12.01 5.31 -18.93
CA ASP A 100 11.48 5.49 -20.29
C ASP A 100 12.47 4.94 -21.34
#